data_AF-A0A1I1QU69-F1
#
_entry.id   AF-A0A1I1QU69-F1
#
_cell.length_a   1.000
_cell.length_b   1.000
_cell.length_c   1.000
_cell.angle_alpha   90.00
_cell.angle_beta   90.00
_cell.angle_gamma   90.00
#
_symmetry.space_group_name_H-M   'P 1'
#
loop_
_entity.id
_entity.type
_entity.pdbx_description
1 polymer ?
#
loop_
_entity_poly.entity_id
_entity_poly.type
_entity_poly.pdbx_seq_one_letter_code
_entity_poly.pdbx_strand_id
1 'polypeptide(L)'
;MAGRTGEPPEGVSTPVRPAQHCWVTGMPGQLDDAWPAILLGWGRDGDGRWWGRVAYTVPQGLGPAVIDTWVQAGYLRRLEPEPRRPSPSRRRFPN
;
A
#
# COMPACT_ATOMS: atom_id res chain seq x y z
N MET A 1 -12.92 -41.29 -14.15
CA MET A 1 -12.00 -40.20 -14.54
C MET A 1 -12.71 -38.88 -14.27
N ALA A 2 -12.52 -38.28 -13.09
CA ALA A 2 -13.06 -36.97 -12.74
C ALA A 2 -11.88 -36.10 -12.26
N GLY A 3 -11.73 -34.93 -12.88
CA GLY A 3 -10.63 -33.99 -12.65
C GLY A 3 -10.65 -33.45 -11.22
N ARG A 4 -9.46 -33.41 -10.60
CA ARG A 4 -9.25 -32.80 -9.29
C ARG A 4 -9.52 -31.31 -9.38
N THR A 5 -10.52 -30.84 -8.64
CA THR A 5 -10.72 -29.44 -8.28
C THR A 5 -9.40 -28.91 -7.71
N GLY A 6 -8.81 -27.93 -8.38
CA GLY A 6 -7.58 -27.27 -7.92
C GLY A 6 -7.91 -26.31 -6.78
N GLU A 7 -8.08 -26.83 -5.57
CA GLU A 7 -7.90 -26.02 -4.37
C GLU A 7 -6.44 -25.55 -4.30
N PRO A 8 -6.17 -24.26 -4.03
CA PRO A 8 -4.81 -23.82 -3.78
C PRO A 8 -4.27 -24.54 -2.54
N PRO A 9 -3.00 -24.99 -2.53
CA PRO A 9 -2.44 -25.69 -1.39
C PRO A 9 -2.54 -24.83 -0.13
N GLU A 10 -3.29 -25.32 0.86
CA GLU A 10 -3.26 -24.80 2.22
C GLU A 10 -1.80 -24.89 2.72
N GLY A 11 -1.21 -23.76 3.12
CA GLY A 11 0.01 -23.78 3.92
C GLY A 11 1.29 -23.26 3.28
N VAL A 12 1.23 -22.17 2.50
CA VAL A 12 2.35 -21.21 2.49
C VAL A 12 1.81 -19.89 3.02
N SER A 13 1.95 -19.69 4.34
CA SER A 13 1.82 -18.37 4.94
C SER A 13 2.97 -17.52 4.43
N THR A 14 2.80 -16.89 3.26
CA THR A 14 3.71 -15.82 2.83
C THR A 14 3.80 -14.83 3.98
N PRO A 15 5.01 -14.38 4.39
CA PRO A 15 5.14 -13.37 5.42
C PRO A 15 4.28 -12.18 5.01
N VAL A 16 3.23 -11.92 5.79
CA VAL A 16 2.35 -10.77 5.59
C VAL A 16 3.25 -9.55 5.77
N ARG A 17 3.64 -8.93 4.66
CA ARG A 17 4.39 -7.68 4.73
C ARG A 17 3.48 -6.67 5.42
N PRO A 18 3.99 -5.91 6.40
CA PRO A 18 3.19 -4.89 7.04
C PRO A 18 2.68 -3.92 5.97
N ALA A 19 1.45 -3.44 6.15
CA ALA A 19 0.90 -2.40 5.30
C ALA A 19 1.82 -1.17 5.34
N GLN A 20 2.09 -0.57 4.17
CA GLN A 20 3.07 0.51 4.05
C GLN A 20 2.41 1.78 3.53
N HIS A 21 2.75 2.92 4.12
CA HIS A 21 2.36 4.21 3.57
C HIS A 21 3.07 4.44 2.23
N CYS A 22 2.30 4.89 1.25
CA CYS A 22 2.77 5.24 -0.08
C CYS A 22 1.95 6.40 -0.64
N TRP A 23 2.37 6.90 -1.79
CA TRP A 23 1.68 7.88 -2.59
C TRP A 23 1.26 7.26 -3.90
N VAL A 24 0.03 7.53 -4.34
CA VAL A 24 -0.41 7.32 -5.72
C VAL A 24 -0.18 8.62 -6.47
N THR A 25 0.57 8.57 -7.57
CA THR A 25 1.00 9.75 -8.33
C THR A 25 0.93 9.53 -9.82
N GLY A 26 0.54 10.55 -10.59
CA GLY A 26 0.58 10.52 -12.06
C GLY A 26 -0.51 9.67 -12.71
N MET A 27 -1.57 9.31 -11.97
CA MET A 27 -2.70 8.56 -12.53
C MET A 27 -3.49 9.44 -13.51
N PRO A 28 -4.00 8.88 -14.63
CA PRO A 28 -4.87 9.62 -15.53
C PRO A 28 -6.10 10.18 -14.78
N GLY A 29 -6.33 11.49 -14.87
CA GLY A 29 -7.44 12.17 -14.17
C GLY A 29 -7.13 12.55 -12.72
N GLN A 30 -5.91 12.33 -12.24
CA GLN A 30 -5.45 12.86 -10.96
C GLN A 30 -5.21 14.37 -11.11
N LEU A 31 -5.96 15.18 -10.36
CA LEU A 31 -5.64 16.60 -10.14
C LEU A 31 -4.30 16.65 -9.41
N ASP A 32 -3.42 17.61 -9.77
CA ASP A 32 -1.95 17.66 -9.62
C ASP A 32 -1.30 17.19 -8.29
N ASP A 33 -2.08 16.86 -7.26
CA ASP A 33 -1.64 16.36 -5.97
C ASP A 33 -1.57 14.83 -5.87
N ALA A 34 -0.47 14.34 -5.29
CA ALA A 34 -0.30 12.95 -4.90
C ALA A 34 -1.38 12.52 -3.88
N TRP A 35 -1.99 11.35 -4.06
CA TRP A 35 -2.96 10.81 -3.10
C TRP A 35 -2.27 9.94 -2.04
N PRO A 36 -2.48 10.20 -0.73
CA PRO A 36 -1.93 9.36 0.32
C PRO A 36 -2.63 7.99 0.32
N ALA A 37 -1.85 6.92 0.39
CA ALA A 37 -2.35 5.57 0.26
C ALA A 37 -1.65 4.58 1.19
N ILE A 38 -2.31 3.46 1.45
CA ILE A 38 -1.76 2.30 2.16
C ILE A 38 -1.59 1.15 1.17
N LEU A 39 -0.36 0.73 0.95
CA LEU A 39 -0.02 -0.46 0.19
C LEU A 39 -0.27 -1.71 1.03
N LEU A 40 -1.20 -2.54 0.55
CA LEU A 40 -1.67 -3.77 1.21
C LEU A 40 -0.97 -5.02 0.68
N GLY A 41 -0.52 -5.00 -0.57
CA GLY A 41 0.15 -6.15 -1.17
C GLY A 41 0.62 -5.91 -2.60
N TRP A 42 1.31 -6.90 -3.15
CA TRP A 42 1.83 -6.90 -4.52
C TRP A 42 1.28 -8.08 -5.30
N GLY A 43 1.05 -7.87 -6.59
CA GLY A 43 0.63 -8.86 -7.55
C GLY A 43 1.38 -8.66 -8.86
N ARG A 44 1.47 -9.72 -9.66
CA ARG A 44 2.10 -9.69 -10.98
C ARG A 44 1.12 -10.23 -12.00
N ASP A 45 0.93 -9.51 -13.11
CA ASP A 45 0.05 -9.95 -14.20
C ASP A 45 0.75 -10.97 -15.13
N GLY A 46 0.01 -11.47 -16.12
CA GLY A 46 0.50 -12.45 -17.09
C GLY A 46 1.64 -11.92 -17.99
N ASP A 47 1.72 -10.60 -18.18
CA ASP A 47 2.81 -9.94 -18.93
C ASP A 47 4.02 -9.63 -18.04
N GLY A 48 3.95 -10.00 -16.76
CA GLY A 48 5.01 -9.82 -15.80
C GLY A 48 5.12 -8.42 -15.22
N ARG A 49 4.11 -7.55 -15.38
CA ARG A 49 4.08 -6.21 -14.77
C ARG A 49 3.66 -6.31 -13.31
N TRP A 50 4.23 -5.44 -12.48
CA TRP A 50 3.91 -5.36 -11.07
C TRP A 50 2.77 -4.40 -10.78
N TRP A 51 1.88 -4.82 -9.89
CA TRP A 51 0.73 -4.08 -9.41
C TRP A 51 0.74 -4.08 -7.88
N GLY A 52 0.45 -2.93 -7.28
CA GLY A 52 0.25 -2.81 -5.84
C GLY A 52 -1.24 -2.70 -5.53
N ARG A 53 -1.74 -3.47 -4.57
CA ARG A 53 -3.09 -3.29 -4.01
C ARG A 53 -3.03 -2.19 -2.98
N VAL A 54 -3.78 -1.11 -3.18
CA VAL A 54 -3.75 0.08 -2.34
C VAL A 54 -5.13 0.44 -1.84
N ALA A 55 -5.18 1.00 -0.63
CA ALA A 55 -6.34 1.70 -0.11
C ALA A 55 -6.04 3.19 0.06
N TYR A 56 -6.88 4.07 -0.47
CA TYR A 56 -6.74 5.53 -0.33
C TYR A 56 -8.09 6.23 -0.34
N THR A 57 -8.11 7.50 0.08
CA THR A 57 -9.31 8.34 0.07
C THR A 57 -9.25 9.37 -1.03
N VAL A 58 -10.39 9.62 -1.67
CA VAL A 58 -10.56 10.74 -2.61
C VAL A 58 -11.67 11.66 -2.13
N PRO A 59 -11.52 12.99 -2.27
CA PRO A 59 -12.63 13.91 -2.06
C PRO A 59 -13.78 13.59 -3.02
N GLN A 60 -15.02 13.56 -2.52
CA GLN A 60 -16.24 13.54 -3.33
C GLN A 60 -17.24 14.54 -2.75
N GLY A 61 -18.19 15.01 -3.57
CA GLY A 61 -19.14 16.06 -3.18
C GLY A 61 -20.03 15.72 -1.98
N LEU A 62 -20.21 14.43 -1.67
CA LEU A 62 -21.00 13.94 -0.52
C LEU A 62 -20.15 13.50 0.68
N GLY A 63 -18.81 13.58 0.58
CA GLY A 63 -17.86 13.13 1.60
C GLY A 63 -16.68 12.34 1.02
N PRO A 64 -15.64 12.03 1.80
CA PRO A 64 -14.49 11.26 1.31
C PRO A 64 -14.90 9.81 0.99
N ALA A 65 -14.56 9.34 -0.21
CA ALA A 65 -14.74 7.95 -0.61
C ALA A 65 -13.45 7.16 -0.36
N VAL A 66 -13.56 5.94 0.17
CA VAL A 66 -12.45 4.99 0.30
C VAL A 66 -12.41 4.09 -0.94
N ILE A 67 -11.25 4.02 -1.58
CA ILE A 67 -11.00 3.18 -2.75
C ILE A 67 -10.02 2.07 -2.35
N ASP A 68 -10.37 0.81 -2.57
CA ASP A 68 -9.47 -0.35 -2.53
C ASP A 68 -9.32 -0.89 -3.96
N THR A 69 -8.12 -0.79 -4.53
CA THR A 69 -7.89 -1.14 -5.93
C THR A 69 -6.44 -1.54 -6.21
N TRP A 70 -6.22 -2.13 -7.39
CA TRP A 70 -4.88 -2.42 -7.91
C TRP A 70 -4.39 -1.24 -8.76
N VAL A 71 -3.17 -0.78 -8.47
CA VAL A 71 -2.50 0.31 -9.19
C VAL A 71 -1.17 -0.20 -9.73
N GLN A 72 -0.85 0.15 -10.99
CA GLN A 72 0.42 -0.25 -11.60
C GLN A 72 1.59 0.35 -10.81
N ALA A 73 2.63 -0.44 -10.56
CA ALA A 73 3.74 -0.07 -9.67
C ALA A 73 4.42 1.26 -10.04
N GLY A 74 4.42 1.65 -11.32
CA GLY A 74 4.98 2.93 -11.78
C GLY A 74 4.27 4.18 -11.26
N TYR A 75 3.03 4.04 -10.78
CA TYR A 75 2.27 5.14 -10.16
C TYR A 75 2.41 5.17 -8.63
N LEU A 76 3.16 4.23 -8.03
CA LEU A 76 3.33 4.14 -6.59
C LEU A 76 4.70 4.67 -6.18
N ARG A 77 4.69 5.66 -5.29
CA ARG A 77 5.90 6.20 -4.67
C ARG A 77 5.91 5.90 -3.18
N ARG A 78 7.04 5.40 -2.67
CA ARG A 78 7.18 5.15 -1.22
C ARG A 78 7.09 6.47 -0.45
N LEU A 79 6.36 6.50 0.66
CA LEU A 79 6.52 7.59 1.63
C LEU A 79 7.91 7.41 2.24
N GLU A 80 8.83 8.34 1.98
CA GLU A 80 10.10 8.35 2.70
C GLU A 80 9.81 8.36 4.20
N PRO A 81 10.45 7.48 5.00
CA PRO A 81 10.19 7.44 6.42
C PRO A 81 10.47 8.82 7.01
N GLU A 82 9.54 9.33 7.81
CA GLU A 82 9.72 10.56 8.55
C GLU A 82 11.07 10.51 9.29
N PRO A 83 11.91 11.56 9.21
CA PRO A 83 13.17 11.58 9.94
C PRO A 83 12.91 11.19 11.39
N ARG A 84 13.60 10.14 11.85
CA ARG A 84 13.44 9.56 13.19
C ARG A 84 13.43 10.69 14.21
N ARG A 85 12.29 10.94 14.87
CA ARG A 85 12.22 11.93 15.95
C ARG A 85 13.38 11.65 16.91
N PRO A 86 14.18 12.67 17.30
CA PRO A 86 15.21 12.48 18.29
C PRO A 86 14.53 11.92 19.55
N SER A 87 15.01 10.76 20.02
CA SER A 87 14.53 10.18 21.27
C SER A 87 14.63 11.26 22.35
N PRO A 88 13.58 11.53 23.14
CA PRO A 88 13.72 12.43 24.27
C PRO A 88 14.81 11.85 25.16
N SER A 89 15.94 12.56 25.25
CA SER A 89 16.98 12.21 26.21
C SER A 89 16.29 12.20 27.56
N ARG A 90 16.32 11.04 28.23
CA ARG A 90 15.75 10.89 29.57
C ARG A 90 16.57 11.83 30.45
N ARG A 91 16.07 13.05 30.69
CA ARG A 91 16.67 13.99 31.64
C ARG A 91 16.73 13.25 32.97
N ARG A 92 17.91 12.80 33.35
CA ARG A 92 18.17 12.36 34.73
C ARG A 92 18.11 13.61 35.57
N PHE A 93 17.05 13.75 36.35
CA PHE A 93 17.03 14.71 37.44
C PHE A 93 17.97 14.17 38.52
N PRO A 94 19.01 14.92 38.92
CA PRO A 94 19.78 14.58 40.11
C PRO A 94 18.89 14.78 41.35
N ASN A 95 19.01 13.84 42.30
CA ASN A 95 18.46 13.97 43.66
C ASN A 95 19.21 15.02 44.45
#